data_AF-A0A832Z2I3-F1
#
_entry.id   AF-A0A832Z2I3-F1
#
_cell.length_a   1.000
_cell.length_b   1.000
_cell.length_c   1.000
_cell.angle_alpha   90.00
_cell.angle_beta   90.00
_cell.angle_gamma   90.00
#
_symmetry.space_group_name_H-M   'P 1'
#
loop_
_entity.id
_entity.type
_entity.pdbx_description
1 polymer ?
#
loop_
_entity_poly.entity_id
_entity_poly.type
_entity_poly.pdbx_seq_one_letter_code
_entity_poly.pdbx_strand_id
1 'polypeptide(L)'
;MELSGLEIKVLKCLDTTEKSVDDIANKLGLEYFQVLRTVGFLKLKGLVDIREEEVTRIKLTELGKKYLEIGLPEKRLLELLDQKKEINVRDLQQYFDKSEIQTAIGVLKKKGAIKIENGVIKLLKKVPLPEQELLEKIARGGVELGEVKDLLKRKKIIEIVKQKRFFVKLTEKGLEIKKQLRDENVIVKYDKRVFNERLWEKYPFKEYEINIPVNPARAGKKHPYLRFLDDIRRELISMGFQEMEDYSMIISHFWNFEALFVPQDHPSGEMSFTDIFVLEGELKDFDEKLYEGVKRQHIRVF
;
A
#
# COMPACT_ATOMS: atom_id res chain seq x y z
N MET A 1 6.34 35.95 15.77
CA MET A 1 5.83 34.76 15.06
C MET A 1 6.96 33.75 15.00
N GLU A 2 6.84 32.62 15.67
CA GLU A 2 7.93 31.65 15.70
C GLU A 2 8.00 30.83 14.41
N LEU A 3 9.19 30.78 13.81
CA LEU A 3 9.49 29.93 12.66
C LEU A 3 10.49 28.85 13.06
N SER A 4 10.24 27.62 12.64
CA SER A 4 11.19 26.52 12.76
C SER A 4 12.40 26.74 11.85
N GLY A 5 13.54 26.12 12.16
CA GLY A 5 14.74 26.23 11.33
C GLY A 5 14.53 25.77 9.88
N LEU A 6 13.62 24.81 9.66
CA LEU A 6 13.23 24.38 8.32
C LEU A 6 12.35 25.41 7.61
N GLU A 7 11.39 26.01 8.31
CA GLU A 7 10.57 27.10 7.79
C GLU A 7 11.43 28.30 7.38
N ILE A 8 12.44 28.65 8.20
CA ILE A 8 13.40 29.72 7.89
C ILE A 8 14.19 29.38 6.63
N LYS A 9 14.73 28.17 6.52
CA LYS A 9 15.49 27.72 5.34
C LYS A 9 14.65 27.77 4.06
N VAL A 10 13.41 27.27 4.12
CA VAL A 10 12.48 27.31 2.99
C VAL A 10 12.09 28.74 2.64
N LEU A 11 11.76 29.57 3.63
CA LEU A 11 11.36 30.96 3.43
C LEU A 11 12.49 31.84 2.86
N LYS A 12 13.75 31.57 3.23
CA LYS A 12 14.93 32.22 2.63
C LYS A 12 15.11 31.87 1.15
N CYS A 13 14.72 30.66 0.74
CA CYS A 13 14.85 30.17 -0.63
C CYS A 13 13.73 30.67 -1.57
N LEU A 14 12.61 31.12 -1.01
CA LEU A 14 11.46 31.64 -1.74
C LEU A 14 11.59 33.14 -2.02
N ASP A 15 10.98 33.61 -3.10
CA ASP A 15 10.88 35.03 -3.45
C ASP A 15 9.44 35.34 -3.90
N THR A 16 9.20 36.50 -4.51
CA THR A 16 7.89 36.84 -5.11
C THR A 16 7.61 36.07 -6.41
N THR A 17 8.60 35.38 -6.97
CA THR A 17 8.45 34.49 -8.13
C THR A 17 7.96 33.11 -7.69
N GLU A 18 7.07 32.52 -8.51
CA GLU A 18 6.59 31.14 -8.28
C GLU A 18 7.75 30.15 -8.47
N LYS A 19 7.98 29.30 -7.46
CA LYS A 19 8.95 28.19 -7.52
C LYS A 19 8.25 26.89 -7.24
N SER A 20 8.61 25.83 -7.95
CA SER A 20 8.04 24.50 -7.69
C SER A 20 8.60 23.92 -6.38
N VAL A 21 7.80 23.11 -5.69
CA VAL A 21 8.26 22.40 -4.48
C VAL A 21 9.45 21.48 -4.81
N ASP A 22 9.45 20.87 -6.00
CA ASP A 22 10.56 20.05 -6.48
C ASP A 22 11.88 20.84 -6.57
N ASP A 23 11.85 22.07 -7.13
CA ASP A 23 13.06 22.91 -7.23
C ASP A 23 13.57 23.34 -5.85
N ILE A 24 12.66 23.62 -4.92
CA ILE A 24 13.01 23.98 -3.53
C ILE A 24 13.65 22.78 -2.82
N ALA A 25 13.09 21.58 -2.99
CA ALA A 25 13.62 20.35 -2.43
C ALA A 25 15.04 20.06 -2.96
N ASN A 26 15.24 20.14 -4.27
CA ASN A 26 16.53 19.94 -4.92
C ASN A 26 17.57 20.97 -4.46
N LYS A 27 17.19 22.26 -4.38
CA LYS A 27 18.11 23.33 -3.97
C LYS A 27 18.53 23.23 -2.50
N LEU A 28 17.64 22.74 -1.63
CA LEU A 28 17.92 22.60 -0.20
C LEU A 28 18.46 21.22 0.19
N GLY A 29 18.49 20.25 -0.73
CA GLY A 29 18.86 18.86 -0.45
C GLY A 29 17.92 18.19 0.55
N LEU A 30 16.62 18.54 0.52
CA LEU A 30 15.61 18.03 1.44
C LEU A 30 14.63 17.09 0.72
N GLU A 31 13.98 16.20 1.46
CA GLU A 31 12.93 15.36 0.88
C GLU A 31 11.69 16.18 0.48
N TYR A 32 11.09 15.84 -0.65
CA TYR A 32 9.91 16.52 -1.21
C TYR A 32 8.79 16.71 -0.18
N PHE A 33 8.42 15.64 0.53
CA PHE A 33 7.33 15.69 1.51
C PHE A 33 7.66 16.54 2.75
N GLN A 34 8.95 16.64 3.10
CA GLN A 34 9.39 17.51 4.18
C GLN A 34 9.24 18.98 3.78
N VAL A 35 9.60 19.34 2.54
CA VAL A 35 9.40 20.69 2.00
C VAL A 35 7.91 21.00 1.87
N LEU A 36 7.12 20.10 1.29
CA LEU A 36 5.68 20.28 1.12
C LEU A 36 4.96 20.55 2.46
N ARG A 37 5.30 19.77 3.50
CA ARG A 37 4.78 19.99 4.86
C ARG A 37 5.18 21.36 5.41
N THR A 38 6.44 21.74 5.24
CA THR A 38 6.97 23.02 5.71
C THR A 38 6.26 24.19 5.03
N VAL A 39 6.06 24.10 3.71
CA VAL A 39 5.29 25.07 2.92
C VAL A 39 3.84 25.14 3.41
N GLY A 40 3.22 24.00 3.75
CA GLY A 40 1.90 23.95 4.37
C GLY A 40 1.82 24.75 5.68
N PHE A 41 2.80 24.59 6.57
CA PHE A 41 2.88 25.39 7.79
C PHE A 41 3.08 26.89 7.51
N LEU A 42 3.95 27.24 6.56
CA LEU A 42 4.13 28.63 6.13
C LEU A 42 2.84 29.23 5.56
N LYS A 43 2.02 28.44 4.87
CA LYS A 43 0.71 28.88 4.34
C LYS A 43 -0.28 29.13 5.48
N LEU A 44 -0.36 28.24 6.46
CA LEU A 44 -1.19 28.43 7.66
C LEU A 44 -0.81 29.70 8.44
N LYS A 45 0.48 30.04 8.42
CA LYS A 45 1.04 31.28 8.99
C LYS A 45 0.80 32.52 8.11
N GLY A 46 0.23 32.35 6.91
CA GLY A 46 -0.02 33.43 5.95
C GLY A 46 1.24 34.03 5.36
N LEU A 47 2.33 33.25 5.26
CA LEU A 47 3.63 33.71 4.76
C LEU A 47 3.85 33.34 3.28
N VAL A 48 3.21 32.27 2.81
CA VAL A 48 3.32 31.81 1.42
C VAL A 48 1.95 31.53 0.82
N ASP A 49 1.83 31.78 -0.48
CA ASP A 49 0.74 31.28 -1.28
C ASP A 49 1.16 29.99 -1.98
N ILE A 50 0.22 29.04 -2.08
CA ILE A 50 0.41 27.78 -2.78
C ILE A 50 -0.61 27.72 -3.91
N ARG A 51 -0.10 27.56 -5.13
CA ARG A 51 -0.87 27.22 -6.32
C ARG A 51 -0.66 25.75 -6.64
N GLU A 52 -1.75 25.06 -6.95
CA GLU A 52 -1.73 23.67 -7.40
C GLU A 52 -1.97 23.62 -8.91
N GLU A 53 -1.22 22.76 -9.59
CA GLU A 53 -1.40 22.46 -11.01
C GLU A 53 -1.48 20.94 -11.19
N GLU A 54 -2.54 20.45 -11.82
CA GLU A 54 -2.65 19.04 -12.21
C GLU A 54 -1.85 18.81 -13.51
N VAL A 55 -0.72 18.12 -13.38
CA VAL A 55 0.05 17.67 -14.54
C VAL A 55 -0.32 16.23 -14.84
N THR A 56 -0.83 16.02 -16.05
CA THR A 56 -1.15 14.69 -16.54
C THR A 56 0.08 14.08 -17.19
N ARG A 57 0.59 12.97 -16.65
CA ARG A 57 1.70 12.21 -17.24
C ARG A 57 1.21 10.87 -17.73
N ILE A 58 1.71 10.46 -18.89
CA ILE A 58 1.46 9.14 -19.46
C ILE A 58 2.62 8.25 -19.03
N LYS A 59 2.29 7.12 -18.40
CA LYS A 59 3.28 6.08 -18.06
C LYS A 59 2.95 4.77 -18.76
N LEU A 60 3.99 4.00 -19.04
CA LEU A 60 3.84 2.61 -19.48
C LEU A 60 3.46 1.76 -18.29
N THR A 61 2.43 0.95 -18.46
CA THR A 61 2.09 -0.15 -17.54
C THR A 61 3.12 -1.28 -17.68
N GLU A 62 3.08 -2.28 -16.79
CA GLU A 62 3.94 -3.48 -16.90
C GLU A 62 3.83 -4.18 -18.25
N LEU A 63 2.62 -4.27 -18.80
CA LEU A 63 2.37 -4.86 -20.12
C LEU A 63 2.91 -3.97 -21.24
N GLY A 64 2.84 -2.64 -21.09
CA GLY A 64 3.47 -1.69 -21.99
C GLY A 64 5.00 -1.79 -22.02
N LYS A 65 5.64 -1.99 -20.86
CA LYS A 65 7.08 -2.25 -20.78
C LYS A 65 7.45 -3.58 -21.45
N LYS A 66 6.68 -4.63 -21.20
CA LYS A 66 6.85 -5.94 -21.86
C LYS A 66 6.83 -5.79 -23.38
N TYR A 67 5.85 -5.06 -23.92
CA TYR A 67 5.74 -4.82 -25.38
C TYR A 67 6.78 -3.87 -25.95
N LEU A 68 7.43 -3.05 -25.12
CA LEU A 68 8.59 -2.29 -25.54
C LEU A 68 9.78 -3.22 -25.82
N GLU A 69 9.96 -4.27 -25.01
CA GLU A 69 11.06 -5.23 -25.17
C GLU A 69 10.79 -6.27 -26.26
N ILE A 70 9.63 -6.93 -26.24
CA ILE A 70 9.33 -8.04 -27.17
C ILE A 70 8.62 -7.58 -28.45
N GLY A 71 8.21 -6.31 -28.52
CA GLY A 71 7.37 -5.77 -29.58
C GLY A 71 5.87 -6.03 -29.39
N LEU A 72 5.03 -5.18 -29.98
CA LEU A 72 3.58 -5.34 -29.97
C LEU A 72 3.14 -6.65 -30.67
N PRO A 73 2.04 -7.28 -30.22
CA PRO A 73 1.52 -8.50 -30.82
C PRO A 73 1.30 -8.42 -32.34
N GLU A 74 0.88 -7.27 -32.87
CA GLU A 74 0.72 -7.04 -34.32
C GLU A 74 2.05 -7.13 -35.06
N LYS A 75 3.12 -6.57 -34.50
CA LYS A 75 4.46 -6.57 -35.11
C LYS A 75 5.00 -7.99 -35.14
N ARG A 76 4.93 -8.67 -34.00
CA ARG A 76 5.35 -10.08 -33.85
C ARG A 76 4.58 -11.01 -34.79
N LEU A 77 3.26 -10.81 -34.93
CA LEU A 77 2.43 -11.60 -35.84
C LEU A 77 2.79 -11.32 -37.30
N LEU A 78 3.06 -10.06 -37.66
CA LEU A 78 3.44 -9.69 -39.02
C LEU A 78 4.83 -10.23 -39.40
N GLU A 79 5.79 -10.24 -38.46
CA GLU A 79 7.11 -10.87 -38.63
C GLU A 79 7.01 -12.40 -38.79
N LEU A 80 6.17 -13.07 -38.00
CA LEU A 80 5.91 -14.51 -38.13
C LEU A 80 5.27 -14.86 -39.49
N LEU A 81 4.34 -14.04 -39.95
CA LEU A 81 3.70 -14.20 -41.25
C LEU A 81 4.64 -13.87 -42.41
N ASP A 82 5.62 -12.99 -42.22
CA ASP A 82 6.66 -12.73 -43.22
C ASP A 82 7.57 -13.95 -43.44
N GLN A 83 7.87 -14.69 -42.36
CA GLN A 83 8.69 -15.90 -42.41
C GLN A 83 7.94 -17.12 -42.97
N LYS A 84 6.70 -17.36 -42.50
CA LYS A 84 5.95 -18.58 -42.83
C LYS A 84 4.92 -18.41 -43.96
N LYS A 85 4.64 -17.18 -44.41
CA LYS A 85 3.61 -16.77 -45.39
C LYS A 85 2.16 -17.07 -44.98
N GLU A 86 1.89 -18.23 -44.40
CA GLU A 86 0.58 -18.68 -43.94
C GLU A 86 0.70 -19.44 -42.59
N ILE A 87 -0.19 -19.14 -41.65
CA ILE A 87 -0.23 -19.79 -40.32
C ILE A 87 -1.67 -20.08 -39.92
N ASN A 88 -1.91 -21.24 -39.30
CA ASN A 88 -3.21 -21.55 -38.71
C ASN A 88 -3.41 -20.78 -37.39
N VAL A 89 -4.63 -20.29 -37.13
CA VAL A 89 -4.95 -19.60 -35.87
C VAL A 89 -4.67 -20.46 -34.62
N ARG A 90 -4.79 -21.79 -34.74
CA ARG A 90 -4.47 -22.72 -33.63
C ARG A 90 -2.99 -22.72 -33.27
N ASP A 91 -2.12 -22.65 -34.27
CA ASP A 91 -0.66 -22.67 -34.06
C ASP A 91 -0.15 -21.37 -33.42
N LEU A 92 -0.90 -20.27 -33.58
CA LEU A 92 -0.59 -19.00 -32.90
C LEU A 92 -0.73 -19.06 -31.38
N GLN A 93 -1.51 -20.02 -30.83
CA GLN A 93 -1.66 -20.19 -29.38
C GLN A 93 -0.36 -20.61 -28.69
N GLN A 94 0.63 -21.10 -29.45
CA GLN A 94 1.96 -21.43 -28.92
C GLN A 94 2.84 -20.19 -28.69
N TYR A 95 2.53 -19.08 -29.36
CA TYR A 95 3.36 -17.87 -29.36
C TYR A 95 2.69 -16.67 -28.71
N PHE A 96 1.36 -16.69 -28.60
CA PHE A 96 0.55 -15.56 -28.13
C PHE A 96 -0.59 -16.02 -27.24
N ASP A 97 -0.95 -15.18 -26.27
CA ASP A 97 -2.17 -15.39 -25.50
C ASP A 97 -3.41 -15.17 -26.37
N LYS A 98 -4.54 -15.81 -26.02
CA LYS A 98 -5.82 -15.63 -26.75
C LYS A 98 -6.20 -14.16 -26.95
N SER A 99 -5.94 -13.31 -25.96
CA SER A 99 -6.22 -11.87 -26.03
C SER A 99 -5.29 -11.12 -26.99
N GLU A 100 -4.02 -11.54 -27.07
CA GLU A 100 -3.03 -10.98 -28.00
C GLU A 100 -3.37 -11.36 -29.44
N ILE A 101 -3.75 -12.61 -29.68
CA ILE A 101 -4.18 -13.11 -31.00
C ILE A 101 -5.37 -12.31 -31.51
N GLN A 102 -6.41 -12.14 -30.68
CA GLN A 102 -7.62 -11.43 -31.08
C GLN A 102 -7.32 -9.95 -31.39
N THR A 103 -6.47 -9.32 -30.59
CA THR A 103 -6.05 -7.92 -30.79
C THR A 103 -5.24 -7.78 -32.08
N ALA A 104 -4.24 -8.65 -32.27
CA ALA A 104 -3.35 -8.61 -33.42
C ALA A 104 -4.10 -8.83 -34.74
N ILE A 105 -4.99 -9.85 -34.78
CA ILE A 105 -5.83 -10.12 -35.94
C ILE A 105 -6.76 -8.95 -36.23
N GLY A 106 -7.43 -8.39 -35.21
CA GLY A 106 -8.36 -7.29 -35.38
C GLY A 106 -7.70 -6.07 -36.02
N VAL A 107 -6.49 -5.72 -35.57
CA VAL A 107 -5.75 -4.54 -36.04
C VAL A 107 -5.18 -4.76 -37.42
N LEU A 108 -4.54 -5.90 -37.67
CA LEU A 108 -3.98 -6.23 -38.99
C LEU A 108 -5.07 -6.38 -40.06
N LYS A 109 -6.25 -6.93 -39.70
CA LYS A 109 -7.40 -7.00 -40.61
C LYS A 109 -7.93 -5.61 -40.94
N LYS A 110 -8.05 -4.72 -39.94
CA LYS A 110 -8.52 -3.33 -40.12
C LYS A 110 -7.57 -2.51 -41.01
N LYS A 111 -6.26 -2.78 -40.93
CA LYS A 111 -5.24 -2.19 -41.81
C LYS A 111 -5.11 -2.88 -43.18
N GLY A 112 -5.89 -3.95 -43.42
CA GLY A 112 -5.86 -4.72 -44.66
C GLY A 112 -4.53 -5.47 -44.89
N ALA A 113 -3.77 -5.75 -43.83
CA ALA A 113 -2.49 -6.44 -43.90
C ALA A 113 -2.64 -7.96 -44.08
N ILE A 114 -3.74 -8.53 -43.57
CA ILE A 114 -3.97 -9.97 -43.53
C ILE A 114 -5.36 -10.35 -44.07
N LYS A 115 -5.48 -11.57 -44.62
CA LYS A 115 -6.74 -12.23 -44.98
C LYS A 115 -6.88 -13.51 -44.17
N ILE A 116 -8.11 -13.86 -43.78
CA ILE A 116 -8.41 -15.12 -43.08
C ILE A 116 -9.32 -15.94 -43.97
N GLU A 117 -8.86 -17.14 -44.34
CA GLU A 117 -9.62 -18.12 -45.12
C GLU A 117 -9.50 -19.47 -44.41
N ASN A 118 -10.64 -20.10 -44.09
CA ASN A 118 -10.70 -21.44 -43.46
C ASN A 118 -9.80 -21.61 -42.21
N GLY A 119 -9.68 -20.58 -41.38
CA GLY A 119 -8.85 -20.63 -40.17
C GLY A 119 -7.35 -20.47 -40.40
N VAL A 120 -6.93 -20.14 -41.63
CA VAL A 120 -5.54 -19.81 -42.00
C VAL A 120 -5.43 -18.31 -42.22
N ILE A 121 -4.42 -17.68 -41.60
CA ILE A 121 -4.09 -16.27 -41.77
C ILE A 121 -3.02 -16.16 -42.87
N LYS A 122 -3.31 -15.39 -43.92
CA LYS A 122 -2.39 -15.09 -45.02
C LYS A 122 -1.97 -13.62 -44.99
N LEU A 123 -0.69 -13.35 -45.22
CA LEU A 123 -0.17 -11.99 -45.38
C LEU A 123 -0.50 -11.46 -46.78
N LEU A 124 -1.14 -10.29 -46.85
CA LEU A 124 -1.44 -9.61 -48.12
C LEU A 124 -0.39 -8.54 -48.44
N LYS A 125 -0.02 -7.73 -47.42
CA LYS A 125 0.93 -6.62 -47.58
C LYS A 125 1.56 -6.26 -46.24
N LYS A 126 2.81 -5.80 -46.28
CA LYS A 126 3.44 -5.15 -45.12
C LYS A 126 2.82 -3.76 -44.95
N VAL A 127 2.45 -3.43 -43.71
CA VAL A 127 1.86 -2.14 -43.37
C VAL A 127 2.67 -1.54 -42.22
N PRO A 128 3.00 -0.24 -42.24
CA PRO A 128 3.70 0.39 -41.13
C PRO A 128 2.86 0.33 -39.83
N LEU A 129 3.55 0.15 -38.71
CA LEU A 129 2.99 0.05 -37.36
C LEU A 129 3.43 1.26 -36.51
N PRO A 130 2.83 2.44 -36.74
CA PRO A 130 3.17 3.66 -35.99
C PRO A 130 2.93 3.52 -34.48
N GLU A 131 2.11 2.56 -34.04
CA GLU A 131 1.84 2.29 -32.63
C GLU A 131 3.09 1.80 -31.87
N GLN A 132 4.01 1.10 -32.54
CA GLN A 132 5.27 0.65 -31.93
C GLN A 132 6.23 1.81 -31.72
N GLU A 133 6.38 2.68 -32.73
CA GLU A 133 7.23 3.87 -32.65
C GLU A 133 6.70 4.84 -31.58
N LEU A 134 5.38 4.92 -31.43
CA LEU A 134 4.74 5.70 -30.39
C LEU A 134 5.05 5.15 -28.99
N LEU A 135 5.08 3.82 -28.82
CA LEU A 135 5.47 3.18 -27.55
C LEU A 135 6.90 3.53 -27.14
N GLU A 136 7.83 3.54 -28.10
CA GLU A 136 9.23 3.94 -27.89
C GLU A 136 9.34 5.44 -27.54
N LYS A 137 8.56 6.30 -28.19
CA LYS A 137 8.49 7.73 -27.85
C LYS A 137 7.95 7.97 -26.44
N ILE A 138 6.95 7.21 -26.01
CA ILE A 138 6.39 7.28 -24.64
C ILE A 138 7.45 6.88 -23.62
N ALA A 139 8.23 5.82 -23.88
CA ALA A 139 9.32 5.40 -23.00
C ALA A 139 10.39 6.49 -22.82
N ARG A 140 10.62 7.32 -23.85
CA ARG A 140 11.55 8.45 -23.82
C ARG A 140 10.97 9.72 -23.20
N GLY A 141 9.70 9.71 -22.78
CA GLY A 141 9.06 10.81 -22.03
C GLY A 141 8.63 12.03 -22.85
N GLY A 142 8.53 11.90 -24.18
CA GLY A 142 8.32 13.03 -25.09
C GLY A 142 6.99 13.00 -25.86
N VAL A 143 5.87 12.67 -25.21
CA VAL A 143 4.58 12.51 -25.94
C VAL A 143 3.44 13.26 -25.25
N GLU A 144 2.72 14.06 -26.04
CA GLU A 144 1.52 14.78 -25.61
C GLU A 144 0.26 13.91 -25.70
N LEU A 145 -0.74 14.20 -24.86
CA LEU A 145 -1.99 13.43 -24.76
C LEU A 145 -2.76 13.28 -26.08
N GLY A 146 -2.55 14.20 -27.03
CA GLY A 146 -3.17 14.18 -28.35
C GLY A 146 -2.76 12.99 -29.22
N GLU A 147 -1.49 12.57 -29.16
CA GLU A 147 -0.92 11.54 -30.03
C GLU A 147 -1.25 10.11 -29.56
N VAL A 148 -1.65 9.95 -28.29
CA VAL A 148 -1.73 8.64 -27.64
C VAL A 148 -3.15 8.07 -27.56
N LYS A 149 -4.14 8.74 -28.16
CA LYS A 149 -5.56 8.36 -28.05
C LYS A 149 -5.85 6.92 -28.46
N ASP A 150 -5.14 6.39 -29.46
CA ASP A 150 -5.39 5.03 -29.96
C ASP A 150 -4.71 3.94 -29.11
N LEU A 151 -3.58 4.24 -28.48
CA LEU A 151 -2.99 3.37 -27.44
C LEU A 151 -3.79 3.45 -26.13
N LEU A 152 -4.43 4.59 -25.83
CA LEU A 152 -5.26 4.82 -24.65
C LEU A 152 -6.54 3.97 -24.65
N LYS A 153 -7.12 3.75 -25.84
CA LYS A 153 -8.25 2.82 -26.02
C LYS A 153 -7.87 1.39 -25.63
N ARG A 154 -6.59 1.03 -25.76
CA ARG A 154 -6.04 -0.24 -25.29
C ARG A 154 -5.66 -0.08 -23.82
N LYS A 155 -6.67 -0.09 -22.95
CA LYS A 155 -6.63 0.17 -21.48
C LYS A 155 -5.53 -0.53 -20.67
N LYS A 156 -4.72 -1.42 -21.26
CA LYS A 156 -3.69 -2.22 -20.59
C LYS A 156 -2.25 -1.87 -20.96
N ILE A 157 -1.98 -0.95 -21.89
CA ILE A 157 -0.60 -0.66 -22.33
C ILE A 157 -0.06 0.61 -21.64
N ILE A 158 -0.91 1.62 -21.52
CA ILE A 158 -0.57 2.91 -20.92
C ILE A 158 -1.55 3.31 -19.83
N GLU A 159 -1.03 3.97 -18.82
CA GLU A 159 -1.80 4.56 -17.73
C GLU A 159 -1.62 6.08 -17.74
N ILE A 160 -2.72 6.79 -17.48
CA ILE A 160 -2.69 8.22 -17.25
C ILE A 160 -2.54 8.42 -15.75
N VAL A 161 -1.39 8.93 -15.33
CA VAL A 161 -1.13 9.30 -13.94
C VAL A 161 -1.28 10.80 -13.82
N LYS A 162 -2.31 11.24 -13.10
CA LYS A 162 -2.45 12.63 -12.68
C LYS A 162 -1.52 12.88 -11.51
N GLN A 163 -0.59 13.81 -11.66
CA GLN A 163 0.30 14.24 -10.60
C GLN A 163 0.04 15.71 -10.29
N LYS A 164 -0.18 16.01 -9.01
CA LYS A 164 -0.32 17.38 -8.53
C LYS A 164 1.08 17.97 -8.39
N ARG A 165 1.33 19.12 -9.03
CA ARG A 165 2.49 19.96 -8.78
C ARG A 165 2.08 21.14 -7.94
N PHE A 166 2.94 21.50 -6.98
CA PHE A 166 2.72 22.64 -6.11
C PHE A 166 3.75 23.71 -6.42
N PHE A 167 3.26 24.92 -6.64
CA PHE A 167 4.06 26.13 -6.83
C PHE A 167 3.85 27.06 -5.63
N VAL A 168 4.94 27.67 -5.18
CA VAL A 168 4.98 28.44 -3.95
C VAL A 168 5.57 29.81 -4.25
N LYS A 169 4.93 30.86 -3.73
CA LYS A 169 5.44 32.24 -3.75
C LYS A 169 5.30 32.89 -2.38
N LEU A 170 6.15 33.86 -2.08
CA LEU A 170 5.99 34.67 -0.87
C LEU A 170 4.79 35.61 -1.00
N THR A 171 4.07 35.77 0.11
CA THR A 171 3.14 36.88 0.31
C THR A 171 3.89 38.14 0.73
N GLU A 172 3.23 39.30 0.75
CA GLU A 172 3.82 40.55 1.27
C GLU A 172 4.29 40.40 2.72
N LYS A 173 3.46 39.76 3.56
CA LYS A 173 3.81 39.41 4.95
C LYS A 173 5.01 38.46 5.03
N GLY A 174 5.09 37.47 4.14
CA GLY A 174 6.23 36.57 4.03
C GLY A 174 7.52 37.31 3.66
N LEU A 175 7.45 38.34 2.82
CA LEU A 175 8.58 39.17 2.42
C LEU A 175 9.08 40.06 3.56
N GLU A 176 8.17 40.65 4.34
CA GLU A 176 8.52 41.42 5.54
C GLU A 176 9.23 40.55 6.58
N ILE A 177 8.69 39.37 6.87
CA ILE A 177 9.33 38.43 7.78
C ILE A 177 10.68 37.96 7.21
N LYS A 178 10.79 37.71 5.90
CA LYS A 178 12.08 37.38 5.27
C LYS A 178 13.15 38.45 5.51
N LYS A 179 12.77 39.73 5.49
CA LYS A 179 13.69 40.86 5.76
C LYS A 179 14.03 40.98 7.25
N GLN A 180 13.10 40.63 8.13
CA GLN A 180 13.29 40.64 9.59
C GLN A 180 14.02 39.40 10.12
N LEU A 181 14.10 38.32 9.33
CA LEU A 181 14.89 37.13 9.63
C LEU A 181 16.38 37.50 9.64
N ARG A 182 16.83 38.02 10.79
CA ARG A 182 18.23 38.01 11.16
C ARG A 182 18.65 36.55 11.32
N ASP A 183 19.87 36.22 10.88
CA ASP A 183 20.53 34.98 11.30
C ASP A 183 20.86 35.11 12.79
N GLU A 184 19.84 35.09 13.63
CA GLU A 184 20.02 34.85 15.05
C GLU A 184 20.46 33.41 15.15
N ASN A 185 21.74 33.23 15.45
CA ASN A 185 22.28 31.95 15.87
C ASN A 185 21.54 31.57 17.15
N VAL A 186 20.48 30.78 17.04
CA VAL A 186 19.72 30.28 18.18
C VAL A 186 20.11 28.82 18.40
N ILE A 187 20.33 28.47 19.67
CA ILE A 187 20.68 27.10 20.03
C ILE A 187 19.40 26.25 20.06
N VAL A 188 19.28 25.32 19.11
CA VAL A 188 18.11 24.42 18.99
C VAL A 188 18.24 23.19 19.89
N LYS A 189 19.46 22.69 20.06
CA LYS A 189 19.74 21.51 20.87
C LYS A 189 20.99 21.74 21.69
N TYR A 190 20.94 21.39 22.97
CA TYR A 190 22.13 21.35 23.80
C TYR A 190 22.96 20.11 23.46
N ASP A 191 24.17 20.31 22.94
CA ASP A 191 25.11 19.25 22.59
C ASP A 191 26.51 19.53 23.12
N LYS A 192 27.46 18.61 22.86
CA LYS A 192 28.85 18.74 23.33
C LYS A 192 29.54 19.99 22.79
N ARG A 193 29.18 20.45 21.58
CA ARG A 193 29.78 21.64 20.98
C ARG A 193 29.32 22.89 21.72
N VAL A 194 28.01 23.00 21.97
CA VAL A 194 27.42 24.12 22.73
C VAL A 194 28.07 24.24 24.11
N PHE A 195 28.31 23.11 24.78
CA PHE A 195 29.00 23.07 26.08
C PHE A 195 30.46 23.52 25.96
N ASN A 196 31.24 22.91 25.06
CA ASN A 196 32.68 23.17 24.94
C ASN A 196 33.01 24.61 24.48
N GLU A 197 32.25 25.14 23.52
CA GLU A 197 32.45 26.48 22.94
C GLU A 197 31.70 27.59 23.72
N ARG A 198 31.01 27.23 24.82
CA ARG A 198 30.17 28.14 25.62
C ARG A 198 29.20 28.97 24.78
N LEU A 199 28.62 28.35 23.74
CA LEU A 199 27.71 29.05 22.82
C LEU A 199 26.47 29.58 23.55
N TRP A 200 26.06 28.91 24.64
CA TRP A 200 24.93 29.31 25.49
C TRP A 200 25.11 30.66 26.19
N GLU A 201 26.34 31.17 26.32
CA GLU A 201 26.59 32.52 26.85
C GLU A 201 26.37 33.61 25.78
N LYS A 202 26.50 33.25 24.49
CA LYS A 202 26.46 34.21 23.36
C LYS A 202 25.13 34.22 22.62
N TYR A 203 24.39 33.12 22.69
CA TYR A 203 23.24 32.84 21.85
C TYR A 203 22.06 32.33 22.67
N PRO A 204 20.84 32.84 22.46
CA PRO A 204 19.66 32.36 23.15
C PRO A 204 19.30 30.94 22.72
N PHE A 205 18.63 30.20 23.60
CA PHE A 205 18.00 28.94 23.23
C PHE A 205 16.69 29.19 22.49
N LYS A 206 16.35 28.27 21.59
CA LYS A 206 15.04 28.28 20.96
C LYS A 206 13.98 27.95 22.01
N GLU A 207 12.91 28.73 22.08
CA GLU A 207 11.77 28.42 22.94
C GLU A 207 11.19 27.04 22.57
N TYR A 208 10.83 26.27 23.60
CA TYR A 208 10.28 24.93 23.46
C TYR A 208 8.77 24.99 23.67
N GLU A 209 8.01 24.76 22.60
CA GLU A 209 6.56 24.69 22.66
C GLU A 209 6.11 23.38 23.32
N ILE A 210 5.59 23.50 24.54
CA ILE A 210 5.14 22.36 25.37
C ILE A 210 3.88 21.68 24.82
N ASN A 211 3.10 22.37 23.98
CA ASN A 211 1.86 21.83 23.42
C ASN A 211 2.09 21.04 22.12
N ILE A 212 3.34 20.84 21.68
CA ILE A 212 3.62 20.06 20.47
C ILE A 212 3.24 18.59 20.72
N PRO A 213 2.40 17.99 19.86
CA PRO A 213 2.16 16.56 19.90
C PRO A 213 3.46 15.83 19.53
N VAL A 214 4.06 15.16 20.50
CA VAL A 214 5.21 14.29 20.29
C VAL A 214 4.74 12.88 19.94
N ASN A 215 5.52 12.18 19.11
CA ASN A 215 5.25 10.77 18.88
C ASN A 215 5.43 10.01 20.21
N PRO A 216 4.44 9.22 20.64
CA PRO A 216 4.58 8.43 21.85
C PRO A 216 5.76 7.46 21.70
N ALA A 217 6.44 7.19 22.80
CA ALA A 217 7.49 6.20 22.82
C ALA A 217 6.95 4.83 22.34
N ARG A 218 7.72 4.16 21.47
CA ARG A 218 7.39 2.81 21.03
C ARG A 218 7.71 1.83 22.15
N ALA A 219 6.71 1.52 22.97
CA ALA A 219 6.79 0.49 23.99
C ALA A 219 6.05 -0.79 23.54
N GLY A 220 6.55 -1.95 23.97
CA GLY A 220 5.82 -3.22 23.81
C GLY A 220 4.48 -3.16 24.54
N LYS A 221 3.42 -3.69 23.90
CA LYS A 221 2.07 -3.74 24.47
C LYS A 221 1.62 -5.19 24.61
N LYS A 222 0.96 -5.52 25.73
CA LYS A 222 0.23 -6.79 25.88
C LYS A 222 -0.96 -6.81 24.92
N HIS A 223 -1.31 -7.99 24.42
CA HIS A 223 -2.54 -8.20 23.65
C HIS A 223 -3.76 -7.81 24.50
N PRO A 224 -4.74 -7.03 24.00
CA PRO A 224 -5.88 -6.55 24.79
C PRO A 224 -6.67 -7.67 25.48
N TYR A 225 -6.89 -8.78 24.77
CA TYR A 225 -7.59 -9.95 25.33
C TYR A 225 -6.86 -10.58 26.52
N LEU A 226 -5.53 -10.73 26.43
CA LEU A 226 -4.75 -11.31 27.53
C LEU A 226 -4.74 -10.39 28.76
N ARG A 227 -4.73 -9.06 28.54
CA ARG A 227 -4.89 -8.10 29.64
C ARG A 227 -6.25 -8.28 30.33
N PHE A 228 -7.32 -8.44 29.56
CA PHE A 228 -8.65 -8.66 30.11
C PHE A 228 -8.73 -9.97 30.90
N LEU A 229 -8.12 -11.05 30.41
CA LEU A 229 -8.04 -12.32 31.16
C LEU A 229 -7.23 -12.17 32.46
N ASP A 230 -6.12 -11.42 32.45
CA ASP A 230 -5.35 -11.11 33.67
C ASP A 230 -6.22 -10.38 34.71
N ASP A 231 -7.09 -9.47 34.26
CA ASP A 231 -7.99 -8.71 35.13
C ASP A 231 -9.06 -9.62 35.77
N ILE A 232 -9.70 -10.49 34.99
CA ILE A 232 -10.66 -11.50 35.50
C ILE A 232 -9.97 -12.43 36.50
N ARG A 233 -8.79 -12.95 36.14
CA ARG A 233 -8.02 -13.85 36.99
C ARG A 233 -7.74 -13.21 38.35
N ARG A 234 -7.32 -11.94 38.36
CA ARG A 234 -7.06 -11.21 39.60
C ARG A 234 -8.31 -11.07 40.45
N GLU A 235 -9.45 -10.76 39.84
CA GLU A 235 -10.72 -10.63 40.55
C GLU A 235 -11.14 -11.95 41.22
N LEU A 236 -11.13 -13.05 40.47
CA LEU A 236 -11.48 -14.38 41.00
C LEU A 236 -10.56 -14.79 42.16
N ILE A 237 -9.25 -14.58 42.03
CA ILE A 237 -8.30 -14.86 43.11
C ILE A 237 -8.58 -13.99 44.34
N SER A 238 -8.93 -12.72 44.14
CA SER A 238 -9.27 -11.81 45.25
C SER A 238 -10.54 -12.22 46.01
N MET A 239 -11.46 -12.90 45.33
CA MET A 239 -12.66 -13.51 45.93
C MET A 239 -12.36 -14.85 46.65
N GLY A 240 -11.11 -15.34 46.59
CA GLY A 240 -10.69 -16.59 47.23
C GLY A 240 -10.82 -17.83 46.34
N PHE A 241 -11.09 -17.68 45.04
CA PHE A 241 -11.05 -18.81 44.11
C PHE A 241 -9.61 -19.25 43.85
N GLN A 242 -9.42 -20.55 43.65
CA GLN A 242 -8.15 -21.14 43.25
C GLN A 242 -8.22 -21.52 41.77
N GLU A 243 -7.17 -21.18 41.02
CA GLU A 243 -7.05 -21.54 39.60
C GLU A 243 -6.80 -23.05 39.45
N MET A 244 -7.52 -23.69 38.53
CA MET A 244 -7.33 -25.10 38.22
C MET A 244 -6.08 -25.26 37.34
N GLU A 245 -5.12 -26.07 37.79
CA GLU A 245 -3.87 -26.31 37.05
C GLU A 245 -3.99 -27.48 36.06
N ASP A 246 -4.80 -28.48 36.41
CA ASP A 246 -4.97 -29.71 35.64
C ASP A 246 -6.14 -29.60 34.64
N TYR A 247 -5.93 -28.87 33.55
CA TYR A 247 -6.88 -28.84 32.42
C TYR A 247 -6.18 -29.23 31.12
N SER A 248 -6.94 -29.90 30.25
CA SER A 248 -6.49 -30.27 28.91
C SER A 248 -7.39 -29.61 27.88
N MET A 249 -6.80 -29.21 26.74
CA MET A 249 -7.59 -28.79 25.58
C MET A 249 -8.39 -29.94 24.97
N ILE A 250 -7.94 -31.18 25.18
CA ILE A 250 -8.59 -32.40 24.72
C ILE A 250 -9.12 -33.12 25.95
N ILE A 251 -10.44 -33.22 26.04
CA ILE A 251 -11.14 -33.93 27.11
C ILE A 251 -12.00 -35.03 26.49
N SER A 252 -12.26 -36.10 27.25
CA SER A 252 -13.22 -37.10 26.79
C SER A 252 -14.63 -36.51 26.69
N HIS A 253 -15.45 -37.12 25.82
CA HIS A 253 -16.87 -36.80 25.74
C HIS A 253 -17.54 -36.89 27.12
N PHE A 254 -17.14 -37.90 27.91
CA PHE A 254 -17.59 -38.12 29.28
C PHE A 254 -17.47 -36.87 30.16
N TRP A 255 -16.30 -36.23 30.22
CA TRP A 255 -16.12 -35.02 31.04
C TRP A 255 -16.84 -33.80 30.47
N ASN A 256 -16.97 -33.72 29.14
CA ASN A 256 -17.61 -32.59 28.48
C ASN A 256 -19.15 -32.61 28.60
N PHE A 257 -19.77 -33.80 28.69
CA PHE A 257 -21.23 -33.95 28.67
C PHE A 257 -21.78 -34.87 29.77
N GLU A 258 -21.42 -36.15 29.77
CA GLU A 258 -22.08 -37.14 30.65
C GLU A 258 -21.86 -36.83 32.14
N ALA A 259 -20.65 -36.37 32.52
CA ALA A 259 -20.32 -35.97 33.88
C ALA A 259 -21.10 -34.73 34.33
N LEU A 260 -21.49 -33.86 33.39
CA LEU A 260 -22.36 -32.69 33.62
C LEU A 260 -23.85 -33.05 33.56
N PHE A 261 -24.17 -34.34 33.46
CA PHE A 261 -25.53 -34.88 33.41
C PHE A 261 -26.35 -34.40 32.20
N VAL A 262 -25.68 -34.14 31.07
CA VAL A 262 -26.31 -33.82 29.79
C VAL A 262 -26.76 -35.13 29.10
N PRO A 263 -28.02 -35.24 28.64
CA PRO A 263 -28.51 -36.42 27.92
C PRO A 263 -27.70 -36.72 26.65
N GLN A 264 -27.57 -37.99 26.28
CA GLN A 264 -26.83 -38.39 25.09
C GLN A 264 -27.54 -38.03 23.78
N ASP A 265 -28.87 -37.89 23.81
CA ASP A 265 -29.69 -37.42 22.70
C ASP A 265 -29.82 -35.89 22.67
N HIS A 266 -29.12 -35.17 23.56
CA HIS A 266 -29.17 -33.71 23.59
C HIS A 266 -28.50 -33.12 22.33
N PRO A 267 -29.14 -32.14 21.65
CA PRO A 267 -28.57 -31.53 20.43
C PRO A 267 -27.18 -30.94 20.63
N SER A 268 -26.83 -30.55 21.86
CA SER A 268 -25.49 -30.04 22.17
C SER A 268 -24.37 -31.08 22.12
N GLY A 269 -24.66 -32.37 22.07
CA GLY A 269 -23.67 -33.42 21.80
C GLY A 269 -23.55 -33.74 20.30
N GLU A 270 -24.45 -33.21 19.47
CA GLU A 270 -24.45 -33.47 18.04
C GLU A 270 -23.45 -32.53 17.34
N MET A 271 -22.49 -33.12 16.61
CA MET A 271 -21.45 -32.40 15.86
C MET A 271 -22.02 -31.41 14.84
N SER A 272 -23.25 -31.65 14.37
CA SER A 272 -23.90 -30.80 13.36
C SER A 272 -24.51 -29.53 13.96
N PHE A 273 -24.76 -29.49 15.27
CA PHE A 273 -25.39 -28.36 15.96
C PHE A 273 -24.44 -27.58 16.87
N THR A 274 -23.27 -28.12 17.17
CA THR A 274 -22.28 -27.49 18.06
C THR A 274 -20.89 -27.46 17.45
N ASP A 275 -20.10 -26.43 17.79
CA ASP A 275 -18.69 -26.28 17.38
C ASP A 275 -17.76 -27.28 18.13
N ILE A 276 -18.14 -28.57 18.15
CA ILE A 276 -17.35 -29.65 18.73
C ILE A 276 -16.41 -30.20 17.66
N PHE A 277 -15.12 -30.20 17.98
CA PHE A 277 -14.11 -30.87 17.18
C PHE A 277 -13.83 -32.24 17.80
N VAL A 278 -14.32 -33.30 17.14
CA VAL A 278 -14.05 -34.68 17.55
C VAL A 278 -12.74 -35.14 16.93
N LEU A 279 -11.85 -35.69 17.76
CA LEU A 279 -10.58 -36.25 17.33
C LEU A 279 -10.71 -37.76 17.13
N GLU A 280 -9.99 -38.30 16.14
CA GLU A 280 -9.85 -39.75 15.98
C GLU A 280 -8.89 -40.30 17.04
N GLY A 281 -9.38 -41.19 17.91
CA GLY A 281 -8.60 -41.84 18.95
C GLY A 281 -9.42 -42.21 20.18
N GLU A 282 -8.81 -42.93 21.11
CA GLU A 282 -9.40 -43.24 22.42
C GLU A 282 -8.70 -42.45 23.51
N LEU A 283 -9.47 -41.71 24.31
CA LEU A 283 -9.00 -41.05 25.53
C LEU A 283 -9.81 -41.57 26.71
N LYS A 284 -9.12 -42.22 27.65
CA LYS A 284 -9.68 -42.65 28.94
C LYS A 284 -9.02 -41.83 30.05
N ASP A 285 -9.65 -40.71 30.38
CA ASP A 285 -9.21 -39.71 31.37
C ASP A 285 -10.15 -39.66 32.59
N PHE A 286 -10.97 -40.70 32.79
CA PHE A 286 -11.93 -40.82 33.89
C PHE A 286 -11.78 -42.15 34.63
N ASP A 287 -12.20 -42.15 35.89
CA ASP A 287 -12.22 -43.34 36.73
C ASP A 287 -13.43 -44.24 36.41
N GLU A 288 -13.22 -45.55 36.35
CA GLU A 288 -14.24 -46.54 35.96
C GLU A 288 -15.42 -46.57 36.94
N LYS A 289 -15.17 -46.35 38.23
CA LYS A 289 -16.22 -46.34 39.26
C LYS A 289 -17.10 -45.11 39.11
N LEU A 290 -16.51 -43.96 38.77
CA LEU A 290 -17.25 -42.74 38.46
C LEU A 290 -18.12 -42.93 37.21
N TYR A 291 -17.54 -43.48 36.14
CA TYR A 291 -18.24 -43.76 34.89
C TYR A 291 -19.48 -44.65 35.09
N GLU A 292 -19.32 -45.80 35.77
CA GLU A 292 -20.44 -46.71 36.06
C GLU A 292 -21.51 -46.08 36.98
N GLY A 293 -21.09 -45.17 37.87
CA GLY A 293 -22.01 -44.38 38.69
C GLY A 293 -22.87 -43.44 37.86
N VAL A 294 -22.24 -42.67 36.97
CA VAL A 294 -22.91 -41.72 36.06
C VAL A 294 -23.84 -42.47 35.11
N LYS A 295 -23.35 -43.51 34.42
CA LYS A 295 -24.12 -44.35 33.50
C LYS A 295 -25.41 -44.88 34.14
N ARG A 296 -25.33 -45.38 35.37
CA ARG A 296 -26.50 -45.89 36.09
C ARG A 296 -27.55 -44.81 36.34
N GLN A 297 -27.14 -43.59 36.67
CA GLN A 297 -28.07 -42.48 36.87
C GLN A 297 -28.68 -41.99 35.56
N HIS A 298 -27.89 -41.91 34.48
CA HIS A 298 -28.39 -41.55 33.16
C HIS A 298 -29.48 -42.51 32.68
N ILE A 299 -29.23 -43.83 32.68
CA ILE A 299 -30.23 -44.86 32.29
C ILE A 299 -31.48 -44.85 33.18
N ARG A 300 -31.34 -44.39 34.42
CA ARG A 300 -32.47 -44.30 35.35
C ARG A 300 -33.38 -43.11 35.03
N VAL A 301 -32.80 -42.01 34.55
CA VAL A 301 -33.49 -40.73 34.39
C VAL A 301 -33.96 -40.49 32.96
N PHE A 302 -33.20 -40.96 31.98
CA PHE A 302 -33.47 -40.87 30.54
C PHE A 302 -33.81 -42.25 29.99
#